data_AF-A0A318ZF57-F1
#
_entry.id   AF-A0A318ZF57-F1
#
_cell.length_a   1.000
_cell.length_b   1.000
_cell.length_c   1.000
_cell.angle_alpha   90.00
_cell.angle_beta   90.00
_cell.angle_gamma   90.00
#
_symmetry.space_group_name_H-M   'P 1'
#
loop_
_entity.id
_entity.type
_entity.pdbx_description
1 polymer ?
#
loop_
_entity_poly.entity_id
_entity_poly.type
_entity_poly.pdbx_seq_one_letter_code
_entity_poly.pdbx_strand_id
1 'polypeptide(L)'
;MSYEAGNTCGLEKQLLHVVNILHGYGPTTGNAIASHMGVRCLSSTVSSLIDQLFQAAAVKSNLKTVHTDLGGKTPAIVFDDANLESAAEQTQFKVQYPSDTATTQGSQADKFQYERVMKYLTTGEKEGKLTFGDQVIGPVVVISKFQDEGEVIRKADDSEYGLYASVFTKDTDRAIRVSKLHEAGTVDMPFGGSKGSGLGCEGYLRSLDSYLEMKAILSKTV
;
A
#
# COMPACT_ATOMS: atom_id res chain seq x y z
N MET A 1 -8.70 13.27 24.70
CA MET A 1 -9.29 12.72 23.45
C MET A 1 -9.51 11.22 23.47
N SER A 2 -8.76 10.42 24.24
CA SER A 2 -9.00 8.96 24.35
C SER A 2 -10.34 8.58 25.02
N TYR A 3 -10.93 9.47 25.82
CA TYR A 3 -12.14 9.19 26.59
C TYR A 3 -13.45 9.32 25.79
N GLU A 4 -13.50 10.16 24.76
CA GLU A 4 -14.75 10.44 24.02
C GLU A 4 -15.07 9.39 22.95
N ALA A 5 -14.05 8.87 22.25
CA ALA A 5 -14.24 7.86 21.19
C ALA A 5 -14.68 6.49 21.73
N GLY A 6 -14.25 6.11 22.95
CA GLY A 6 -14.59 4.81 23.54
C GLY A 6 -16.06 4.66 23.92
N ASN A 7 -16.71 5.75 24.37
CA ASN A 7 -18.11 5.74 24.78
C ASN A 7 -19.08 5.60 23.60
N THR A 8 -18.72 6.09 22.41
CA THR A 8 -19.57 6.01 21.21
C THR A 8 -19.59 4.61 20.59
N CYS A 9 -18.54 3.82 20.80
CA CYS A 9 -18.39 2.46 20.26
C CYS A 9 -18.78 1.35 21.26
N GLY A 10 -19.37 1.68 22.41
CA GLY A 10 -19.80 0.69 23.40
C GLY A 10 -18.66 -0.02 24.15
N LEU A 11 -17.46 0.55 24.19
CA LEU A 11 -16.37 -0.01 24.98
C LEU A 11 -16.66 0.25 26.47
N GLU A 12 -16.92 -0.83 27.22
CA GLU A 12 -17.15 -0.74 28.67
C GLU A 12 -15.95 -0.08 29.39
N LYS A 13 -16.21 0.57 30.54
CA LYS A 13 -15.17 1.27 31.34
C LYS A 13 -13.96 0.41 31.71
N GLN A 14 -14.06 -0.92 31.65
CA GLN A 14 -12.95 -1.86 31.90
C GLN A 14 -11.94 -1.94 30.73
N LEU A 15 -12.28 -1.37 29.56
CA LEU A 15 -11.44 -1.35 28.35
C LEU A 15 -10.72 0.00 28.16
N LEU A 16 -10.77 0.91 29.14
CA LEU A 16 -9.87 2.06 29.15
C LEU A 16 -8.42 1.52 29.04
N HIS A 17 -7.64 2.10 28.13
CA HIS A 17 -6.27 1.70 27.75
C HIS A 17 -6.12 0.61 26.67
N VAL A 18 -7.19 -0.01 26.16
CA VAL A 18 -7.10 -0.96 25.02
C VAL A 18 -6.73 -0.24 23.72
N VAL A 19 -7.31 0.93 23.49
CA VAL A 19 -7.00 1.79 22.34
C VAL A 19 -6.46 3.12 22.83
N ASN A 20 -5.27 3.48 22.38
CA ASN A 20 -4.62 4.74 22.70
C ASN A 20 -4.29 5.47 21.40
N ILE A 21 -4.73 6.72 21.27
CA ILE A 21 -4.43 7.58 20.12
C ILE A 21 -3.41 8.61 20.56
N LEU A 22 -2.23 8.58 19.95
CA LEU A 22 -1.12 9.49 20.21
C LEU A 22 -0.82 10.28 18.95
N HIS A 23 -0.77 11.61 19.06
CA HIS A 23 -0.39 12.48 17.96
C HIS A 23 1.03 13.02 18.18
N GLY A 24 1.77 13.22 17.09
CA GLY A 24 3.08 13.85 17.13
C GLY A 24 3.88 13.59 15.86
N TYR A 25 5.09 14.14 15.80
CA TYR A 25 5.95 14.02 14.64
C TYR A 25 6.62 12.64 14.56
N GLY A 26 6.85 12.16 13.33
CA GLY A 26 7.53 10.89 13.08
C GLY A 26 8.89 10.76 13.79
N PRO A 27 9.81 11.74 13.66
CA PRO A 27 11.13 11.67 14.29
C PRO A 27 11.12 11.59 15.82
N THR A 28 10.06 12.06 16.48
CA THR A 28 9.93 12.03 17.93
C THR A 28 9.00 10.93 18.39
N THR A 29 7.69 11.11 18.21
CA THR A 29 6.65 10.19 18.66
C THR A 29 6.73 8.85 17.94
N GLY A 30 6.89 8.87 16.61
CA GLY A 30 6.99 7.65 15.80
C GLY A 30 8.22 6.82 16.18
N ASN A 31 9.39 7.45 16.28
CA ASN A 31 10.63 6.78 16.67
C ASN A 31 10.58 6.24 18.11
N ALA A 32 9.97 6.97 19.04
CA ALA A 32 9.78 6.50 20.42
C ALA A 32 8.94 5.22 20.47
N ILE A 33 7.82 5.17 19.74
CA ILE A 33 6.98 3.96 19.63
C ILE A 33 7.75 2.83 18.97
N ALA A 34 8.43 3.11 17.84
CA ALA A 34 9.15 2.10 17.09
C ALA A 34 10.31 1.46 17.87
N SER A 35 10.92 2.19 18.80
CA SER A 35 12.03 1.71 19.62
C SER A 35 11.59 1.18 21.00
N HIS A 36 10.32 1.30 21.37
CA HIS A 36 9.87 1.01 22.73
C HIS A 36 9.90 -0.49 23.04
N MET A 37 10.54 -0.89 24.14
CA MET A 37 10.72 -2.31 24.52
C MET A 37 9.40 -3.03 24.86
N GLY A 38 8.35 -2.30 25.23
CA GLY A 38 7.02 -2.86 25.50
C GLY A 38 6.13 -3.06 24.26
N VAL A 39 6.49 -2.49 23.11
CA VAL A 39 5.73 -2.67 21.86
C VAL A 39 6.18 -3.97 21.20
N ARG A 40 5.25 -4.87 20.91
CA ARG A 40 5.54 -6.21 20.37
C ARG A 40 5.30 -6.36 18.87
N CYS A 41 4.50 -5.47 18.29
CA CYS A 41 4.17 -5.44 16.87
C CYS A 41 4.02 -3.98 16.41
N LEU A 42 4.55 -3.68 15.22
CA LEU A 42 4.31 -2.42 14.50
C LEU A 42 3.59 -2.74 13.19
N SER A 43 2.46 -2.08 12.94
CA SER A 43 1.79 -2.07 11.63
C SER A 43 1.76 -0.63 11.12
N SER A 44 2.23 -0.38 9.91
CA SER A 44 2.25 0.98 9.37
C SER A 44 2.19 1.06 7.85
N THR A 45 1.46 2.05 7.35
CA THR A 45 1.50 2.50 5.96
C THR A 45 2.40 3.72 5.84
N VAL A 46 3.59 3.58 5.27
CA VAL A 46 4.63 4.62 5.21
C VAL A 46 5.40 4.55 3.89
N SER A 47 6.40 5.41 3.67
CA SER A 47 7.32 5.21 2.55
C SER A 47 8.40 4.19 2.88
N SER A 48 9.01 3.58 1.86
CA SER A 48 10.11 2.62 2.01
C SER A 48 11.28 3.15 2.84
N LEU A 49 11.60 4.45 2.72
CA LEU A 49 12.65 5.10 3.50
C LEU A 49 12.34 5.16 5.00
N ILE A 50 11.07 5.34 5.37
CA ILE A 50 10.66 5.37 6.78
C ILE A 50 10.59 3.95 7.35
N ASP A 51 10.19 2.96 6.56
CA ASP A 51 10.21 1.55 6.99
C ASP A 51 11.60 1.05 7.35
N GLN A 52 12.63 1.44 6.59
CA GLN A 52 14.01 1.13 6.95
C GLN A 52 14.37 1.61 8.38
N LEU A 53 13.80 2.74 8.81
CA LEU A 53 13.99 3.26 10.17
C LEU A 53 13.21 2.42 11.19
N PHE A 54 11.99 1.98 10.89
CA PHE A 54 11.20 1.11 11.77
C PHE A 54 11.82 -0.27 11.91
N GLN A 55 12.27 -0.88 10.82
CA GLN A 55 13.02 -2.14 10.81
C GLN A 55 14.28 -2.02 11.67
N ALA A 56 15.07 -0.95 11.47
CA ALA A 56 16.27 -0.71 12.26
C ALA A 56 15.96 -0.49 13.75
N ALA A 57 14.87 0.21 14.08
CA ALA A 57 14.43 0.41 15.46
C ALA A 57 13.98 -0.89 16.12
N ALA A 58 13.26 -1.76 15.40
CA ALA A 58 12.87 -3.08 15.87
C ALA A 58 14.10 -3.95 16.17
N VAL A 59 15.06 -4.01 15.24
CA VAL A 59 16.33 -4.75 15.41
C VAL A 59 17.15 -4.23 16.59
N LYS A 60 17.21 -2.91 16.78
CA LYS A 60 17.97 -2.28 17.88
C LYS A 60 17.27 -2.34 19.24
N SER A 61 15.99 -2.74 19.30
CA SER A 61 15.21 -2.79 20.53
C SER A 61 14.94 -4.23 20.98
N ASN A 62 13.79 -4.78 20.62
CA ASN A 62 13.31 -6.08 21.13
C ASN A 62 12.93 -7.08 20.03
N LEU A 63 13.32 -6.84 18.78
CA LEU A 63 12.98 -7.69 17.63
C LEU A 63 11.48 -7.88 17.42
N LYS A 64 10.67 -6.87 17.79
CA LYS A 64 9.23 -6.82 17.50
C LYS A 64 8.95 -7.07 16.02
N THR A 65 7.82 -7.71 15.74
CA THR A 65 7.36 -7.88 14.37
C THR A 65 7.02 -6.53 13.75
N VAL A 66 7.41 -6.33 12.50
CA VAL A 66 7.12 -5.11 11.72
C VAL A 66 6.39 -5.52 10.45
N HIS A 67 5.17 -5.01 10.30
CA HIS A 67 4.30 -5.19 9.14
C HIS A 67 4.13 -3.84 8.47
N THR A 68 4.35 -3.81 7.16
CA THR A 68 4.31 -2.54 6.43
C THR A 68 3.70 -2.65 5.06
N ASP A 69 2.98 -1.59 4.73
CA ASP A 69 2.60 -1.22 3.38
C ASP A 69 3.41 0.01 2.98
N LEU A 70 4.23 -0.14 1.94
CA LEU A 70 5.21 0.87 1.53
C LEU A 70 4.79 1.66 0.29
N GLY A 71 3.57 1.42 -0.18
CA GLY A 71 3.12 1.89 -1.48
C GLY A 71 3.78 1.11 -2.63
N GLY A 72 3.47 1.52 -3.85
CA GLY A 72 4.11 0.95 -5.03
C GLY A 72 3.80 1.72 -6.29
N LYS A 73 4.18 1.13 -7.41
CA LYS A 73 3.94 1.65 -8.76
C LYS A 73 3.11 0.66 -9.55
N THR A 74 1.81 0.72 -9.32
CA THR A 74 0.81 -0.24 -9.81
C THR A 74 0.63 -0.13 -11.34
N PRO A 75 0.94 -1.18 -12.12
CA PRO A 75 0.59 -1.21 -13.53
C PRO A 75 -0.89 -1.55 -13.71
N ALA A 76 -1.54 -0.85 -14.63
CA ALA A 76 -2.84 -1.20 -15.19
C ALA A 76 -2.65 -1.73 -16.61
N ILE A 77 -2.78 -3.04 -16.79
CA ILE A 77 -2.55 -3.74 -18.06
C ILE A 77 -3.88 -3.84 -18.80
N VAL A 78 -4.02 -3.15 -19.93
CA VAL A 78 -5.24 -3.12 -20.75
C VAL A 78 -5.00 -3.83 -22.08
N PHE A 79 -5.63 -4.98 -22.29
CA PHE A 79 -5.57 -5.74 -23.54
C PHE A 79 -6.57 -5.22 -24.59
N ASP A 80 -6.36 -5.61 -25.84
CA ASP A 80 -7.17 -5.20 -27.00
C ASP A 80 -8.65 -5.62 -26.91
N ASP A 81 -8.91 -6.73 -26.23
CA ASP A 81 -10.25 -7.27 -26.00
C ASP A 81 -10.96 -6.66 -24.79
N ALA A 82 -10.30 -5.79 -24.02
CA ALA A 82 -10.86 -5.15 -22.84
C ALA A 82 -12.03 -4.22 -23.16
N ASN A 83 -12.93 -4.04 -22.19
CA ASN A 83 -13.86 -2.91 -22.21
C ASN A 83 -13.10 -1.65 -21.80
N LEU A 84 -12.80 -0.78 -22.76
CA LEU A 84 -12.01 0.43 -22.55
C LEU A 84 -12.68 1.45 -21.60
N GLU A 85 -14.00 1.56 -21.62
CA GLU A 85 -14.74 2.47 -20.73
C GLU A 85 -14.58 2.02 -19.27
N SER A 86 -14.77 0.73 -19.03
CA SER A 86 -14.58 0.15 -17.70
C SER A 86 -13.12 0.19 -17.24
N ALA A 87 -12.17 -0.08 -18.14
CA ALA A 87 -10.75 -0.01 -17.83
C ALA A 87 -10.32 1.43 -17.48
N ALA A 88 -10.81 2.43 -18.22
CA ALA A 88 -10.53 3.84 -17.93
C ALA A 88 -11.14 4.28 -16.60
N GLU A 89 -12.40 3.91 -16.32
CA GLU A 89 -13.07 4.24 -15.06
C GLU A 89 -12.35 3.61 -13.85
N GLN A 90 -11.95 2.35 -13.94
CA GLN A 90 -11.27 1.65 -12.84
C GLN A 90 -9.81 2.11 -12.66
N THR A 91 -9.11 2.41 -13.74
CA THR A 91 -7.72 2.91 -13.68
C THR A 91 -7.65 4.35 -13.20
N GLN A 92 -8.74 5.12 -13.34
CA GLN A 92 -8.81 6.49 -12.88
C GLN A 92 -8.69 6.65 -11.36
N PHE A 93 -8.87 5.57 -10.57
CA PHE A 93 -8.88 5.54 -9.10
C PHE A 93 -8.89 6.94 -8.46
N LYS A 94 -10.06 7.58 -8.55
CA LYS A 94 -10.28 8.90 -7.96
C LYS A 94 -10.06 8.78 -6.46
N VAL A 95 -9.33 9.73 -5.86
CA VAL A 95 -9.56 10.09 -4.46
C VAL A 95 -10.94 10.77 -4.40
N GLN A 96 -12.02 9.99 -4.53
CA GLN A 96 -13.41 10.41 -4.33
C GLN A 96 -14.16 9.27 -3.65
N TYR A 97 -14.77 9.57 -2.50
CA TYR A 97 -15.78 8.72 -1.84
C TYR A 97 -17.13 9.47 -1.89
N PRO A 98 -18.28 8.78 -1.90
CA PRO A 98 -18.89 8.30 -3.15
C PRO A 98 -20.41 8.57 -3.20
N SER A 99 -20.89 9.68 -2.63
CA SER A 99 -22.34 9.97 -2.59
C SER A 99 -22.74 11.43 -2.84
N ASP A 100 -21.83 12.32 -3.28
CA ASP A 100 -22.13 13.74 -3.48
C ASP A 100 -21.89 14.18 -4.94
N THR A 101 -22.96 14.60 -5.61
CA THR A 101 -22.94 15.10 -6.99
C THR A 101 -22.46 16.55 -7.14
N ALA A 102 -22.21 17.28 -6.04
CA ALA A 102 -21.84 18.70 -6.05
C ALA A 102 -20.41 19.01 -5.56
N THR A 103 -19.66 18.03 -5.07
CA THR A 103 -18.30 18.28 -4.56
C THR A 103 -17.28 18.45 -5.69
N THR A 104 -16.66 19.64 -5.78
CA THR A 104 -15.63 20.02 -6.77
C THR A 104 -14.25 20.27 -6.14
N GLN A 105 -13.90 19.59 -5.04
CA GLN A 105 -12.55 19.71 -4.47
C GLN A 105 -11.64 18.62 -5.02
N GLY A 106 -10.70 19.02 -5.90
CA GLY A 106 -9.60 18.16 -6.36
C GLY A 106 -8.54 17.93 -5.27
N SER A 107 -7.59 17.04 -5.55
CA SER A 107 -6.47 16.72 -4.65
C SER A 107 -5.73 17.99 -4.22
N GLN A 108 -5.71 18.26 -2.91
CA GLN A 108 -4.96 19.36 -2.32
C GLN A 108 -3.56 18.85 -1.94
N ALA A 109 -2.53 19.57 -2.35
CA ALA A 109 -1.14 19.30 -1.98
C ALA A 109 -0.56 20.54 -1.32
N ASP A 110 0.23 20.37 -0.26
CA ASP A 110 1.02 21.47 0.27
C ASP A 110 2.08 21.90 -0.77
N LYS A 111 2.65 23.10 -0.59
CA LYS A 111 3.57 23.69 -1.55
C LYS A 111 4.72 22.76 -1.95
N PHE A 112 5.29 22.01 -1.00
CA PHE A 112 6.41 21.12 -1.27
C PHE A 112 5.98 19.92 -2.14
N GLN A 113 4.84 19.32 -1.83
CA GLN A 113 4.30 18.23 -2.64
C GLN A 113 3.82 18.70 -4.02
N TYR A 114 3.24 19.90 -4.10
CA TYR A 114 2.85 20.52 -5.37
C TYR A 114 4.06 20.73 -6.27
N GLU A 115 5.14 21.34 -5.77
CA GLU A 115 6.37 21.55 -6.54
C GLU A 115 7.00 20.23 -6.99
N ARG A 116 6.93 19.18 -6.16
CA ARG A 116 7.40 17.84 -6.51
C ARG A 116 6.59 17.22 -7.64
N VAL A 117 5.25 17.32 -7.60
CA VAL A 117 4.36 16.85 -8.68
C VAL A 117 4.66 17.61 -9.98
N MET A 118 4.78 18.94 -9.92
CA MET A 118 5.09 19.76 -11.09
C MET A 118 6.45 19.41 -11.72
N LYS A 119 7.47 19.12 -10.90
CA LYS A 119 8.77 18.65 -11.39
C LYS A 119 8.66 17.32 -12.16
N TYR A 120 7.86 16.38 -11.68
CA TYR A 120 7.62 15.13 -12.39
C TYR A 120 6.92 15.39 -13.72
N LEU A 121 5.89 16.23 -13.76
CA LEU A 121 5.19 16.60 -15.00
C LEU A 121 6.15 17.18 -16.06
N THR A 122 6.97 18.17 -15.70
CA THR A 122 7.95 18.77 -16.62
C THR A 122 8.99 17.76 -17.12
N THR A 123 9.41 16.82 -16.26
CA THR A 123 10.34 15.75 -16.66
C THR A 123 9.68 14.83 -17.70
N GLY A 124 8.42 14.44 -17.46
CA GLY A 124 7.63 13.64 -18.39
C GLY A 124 7.37 14.32 -19.73
N GLU A 125 7.12 15.63 -19.73
CA GLU A 125 6.97 16.44 -20.96
C GLU A 125 8.26 16.46 -21.79
N LYS A 126 9.43 16.53 -21.13
CA LYS A 126 10.72 16.60 -21.81
C LYS A 126 11.16 15.28 -22.43
N GLU A 127 10.84 14.15 -21.81
CA GLU A 127 11.31 12.83 -22.24
C GLU A 127 10.42 12.18 -23.31
N GLY A 128 9.24 12.74 -23.60
CA GLY A 128 8.27 12.17 -24.56
C GLY A 128 7.76 10.77 -24.16
N LYS A 129 8.14 10.30 -22.97
CA LYS A 129 7.77 9.08 -22.28
C LYS A 129 7.70 9.44 -20.81
N LEU A 130 6.55 9.32 -20.18
CA LEU A 130 6.37 9.55 -18.74
C LEU A 130 6.93 8.37 -17.90
N THR A 131 8.06 7.76 -18.26
CA THR A 131 8.61 6.63 -17.48
C THR A 131 9.40 7.14 -16.28
N PHE A 132 8.75 7.28 -15.12
CA PHE A 132 9.41 7.69 -13.88
C PHE A 132 10.09 6.51 -13.18
N GLY A 133 11.37 6.62 -12.83
CA GLY A 133 12.05 5.59 -12.02
C GLY A 133 11.48 5.45 -10.60
N ASP A 134 11.08 6.58 -10.00
CA ASP A 134 10.60 6.64 -8.62
C ASP A 134 9.06 6.60 -8.53
N GLN A 135 8.54 6.23 -7.34
CA GLN A 135 7.12 6.31 -7.03
C GLN A 135 6.60 7.76 -7.13
N VAL A 136 5.58 7.98 -7.96
CA VAL A 136 4.89 9.27 -8.08
C VAL A 136 3.67 9.26 -7.16
N ILE A 137 3.63 10.17 -6.20
CA ILE A 137 2.48 10.38 -5.31
C ILE A 137 1.79 11.66 -5.78
N GLY A 138 0.79 11.52 -6.67
CA GLY A 138 0.08 12.64 -7.29
C GLY A 138 -0.79 12.18 -8.47
N PRO A 139 -1.64 13.07 -9.03
CA PRO A 139 -2.61 12.72 -10.08
C PRO A 139 -1.95 12.60 -11.47
N VAL A 140 -0.95 11.74 -11.60
CA VAL A 140 -0.18 11.55 -12.84
C VAL A 140 -0.21 10.08 -13.22
N VAL A 141 -0.73 9.78 -14.42
CA VAL A 141 -0.77 8.43 -14.99
C VAL A 141 0.14 8.38 -16.20
N VAL A 142 0.93 7.30 -16.28
CA VAL A 142 1.85 7.02 -17.38
C VAL A 142 1.20 6.01 -18.31
N ILE A 143 1.01 6.36 -19.57
CA ILE A 143 0.49 5.44 -20.58
C ILE A 143 1.65 5.00 -21.49
N SER A 144 1.87 3.70 -21.57
CA SER A 144 2.86 3.10 -22.48
C SER A 144 2.23 1.98 -23.30
N LYS A 145 2.69 1.83 -24.55
CA LYS A 145 2.23 0.77 -25.45
C LYS A 145 3.06 -0.51 -25.26
N PHE A 146 2.46 -1.65 -25.54
CA PHE A 146 3.10 -2.97 -25.63
C PHE A 146 2.52 -3.73 -26.84
N GLN A 147 3.22 -4.75 -27.31
CA GLN A 147 2.83 -5.56 -28.47
C GLN A 147 2.34 -6.95 -28.08
N ASP A 148 2.91 -7.53 -27.02
CA ASP A 148 2.60 -8.90 -26.59
C ASP A 148 2.59 -9.06 -25.06
N GLU A 149 2.01 -10.19 -24.59
CA GLU A 149 1.92 -10.54 -23.17
C GLU A 149 3.29 -10.57 -22.48
N GLY A 150 4.32 -11.10 -23.14
CA GLY A 150 5.65 -11.19 -22.57
C GLY A 150 6.34 -9.83 -22.43
N GLU A 151 6.11 -8.92 -23.38
CA GLU A 151 6.61 -7.54 -23.32
C GLU A 151 5.95 -6.77 -22.17
N VAL A 152 4.63 -6.87 -22.01
CA VAL A 152 3.94 -6.12 -20.96
C VAL A 152 4.29 -6.61 -19.56
N ILE A 153 4.45 -7.92 -19.36
CA ILE A 153 4.90 -8.48 -18.08
C ILE A 153 6.30 -7.96 -17.75
N ARG A 154 7.26 -8.04 -18.68
CA ARG A 154 8.61 -7.50 -18.46
C ARG A 154 8.60 -6.01 -18.10
N LYS A 155 7.78 -5.21 -18.80
CA LYS A 155 7.64 -3.76 -18.51
C LYS A 155 6.98 -3.48 -17.17
N ALA A 156 6.01 -4.30 -16.78
CA ALA A 156 5.30 -4.17 -15.52
C ALA A 156 6.18 -4.58 -14.33
N ASP A 157 7.01 -5.61 -14.50
CA ASP A 157 7.92 -6.13 -13.47
C ASP A 157 9.26 -5.38 -13.38
N ASP A 158 9.59 -4.54 -14.37
CA ASP A 158 10.74 -3.62 -14.35
C ASP A 158 10.48 -2.44 -13.39
N SER A 159 10.20 -2.79 -12.13
CA SER A 159 10.00 -1.90 -11.00
C SER A 159 10.53 -2.56 -9.73
N GLU A 160 11.13 -1.74 -8.85
CA GLU A 160 11.50 -2.13 -7.50
C GLU A 160 10.27 -2.36 -6.59
N TYR A 161 9.09 -1.92 -7.03
CA TYR A 161 7.82 -2.04 -6.33
C TYR A 161 6.97 -3.18 -6.88
N GLY A 162 6.04 -3.68 -6.07
CA GLY A 162 5.12 -4.76 -6.46
C GLY A 162 3.93 -4.84 -5.51
N LEU A 163 3.22 -3.72 -5.31
CA LEU A 163 2.06 -3.66 -4.41
C LEU A 163 0.81 -4.26 -5.07
N TYR A 164 0.31 -3.58 -6.10
CA TYR A 164 -0.88 -3.96 -6.86
C TYR A 164 -0.57 -4.10 -8.33
N ALA A 165 -1.43 -4.84 -9.03
CA ALA A 165 -1.63 -4.72 -10.47
C ALA A 165 -3.08 -4.99 -10.85
N SER A 166 -3.51 -4.44 -11.99
CA SER A 166 -4.80 -4.75 -12.61
C SER A 166 -4.61 -5.24 -14.04
N VAL A 167 -5.40 -6.25 -14.41
CA VAL A 167 -5.41 -6.84 -15.74
C VAL A 167 -6.82 -6.74 -16.31
N PHE A 168 -6.98 -5.99 -17.39
CA PHE A 168 -8.24 -5.82 -18.10
C PHE A 168 -8.21 -6.61 -19.40
N THR A 169 -9.03 -7.67 -19.48
CA THR A 169 -9.21 -8.53 -20.65
C THR A 169 -10.54 -9.26 -20.53
N LYS A 170 -11.12 -9.74 -21.64
CA LYS A 170 -12.29 -10.63 -21.63
C LYS A 170 -11.88 -12.10 -21.59
N ASP A 171 -10.66 -12.43 -21.97
CA ASP A 171 -10.07 -13.77 -21.88
C ASP A 171 -9.69 -14.10 -20.44
N THR A 172 -10.46 -15.01 -19.81
CA THR A 172 -10.21 -15.45 -18.44
C THR A 172 -8.90 -16.24 -18.30
N ASP A 173 -8.51 -17.02 -19.31
CA ASP A 173 -7.26 -17.76 -19.27
C ASP A 173 -6.07 -16.81 -19.35
N ARG A 174 -6.17 -15.74 -20.15
CA ARG A 174 -5.19 -14.66 -20.18
C ARG A 174 -5.08 -13.97 -18.82
N ALA A 175 -6.21 -13.59 -18.21
CA ALA A 175 -6.21 -12.97 -16.89
C ALA A 175 -5.43 -13.85 -15.88
N ILE A 176 -5.74 -15.14 -15.81
CA ILE A 176 -5.06 -16.07 -14.90
C ILE A 176 -3.56 -16.22 -15.22
N ARG A 177 -3.19 -16.34 -16.50
CA ARG A 177 -1.78 -16.46 -16.90
C ARG A 177 -0.98 -15.21 -16.53
N VAL A 178 -1.48 -14.03 -16.87
CA VAL A 178 -0.81 -12.75 -16.59
C VAL A 178 -0.70 -12.52 -15.09
N SER A 179 -1.77 -12.76 -14.32
CA SER A 179 -1.74 -12.63 -12.85
C SER A 179 -0.73 -13.54 -12.18
N LYS A 180 -0.49 -14.75 -12.72
CA LYS A 180 0.51 -15.69 -12.17
C LYS A 180 1.94 -15.32 -12.52
N LEU A 181 2.14 -14.67 -13.66
CA LEU A 181 3.48 -14.33 -14.17
C LEU A 181 3.98 -12.98 -13.65
N HIS A 182 3.07 -12.08 -13.29
CA HIS A 182 3.39 -10.75 -12.79
C HIS A 182 3.84 -10.77 -11.31
N GLU A 183 4.89 -10.02 -10.98
CA GLU A 183 5.46 -9.95 -9.64
C GLU A 183 4.84 -8.82 -8.79
N ALA A 184 3.58 -9.02 -8.38
CA ALA A 184 2.88 -8.14 -7.44
C ALA A 184 2.29 -8.92 -6.26
N GLY A 185 2.18 -8.28 -5.10
CA GLY A 185 1.62 -8.89 -3.89
C GLY A 185 0.11 -9.07 -3.98
N THR A 186 -0.57 -8.21 -4.74
CA THR A 186 -2.01 -8.32 -5.00
C THR A 186 -2.34 -8.17 -6.49
N VAL A 187 -3.03 -9.17 -7.04
CA VAL A 187 -3.78 -9.08 -8.29
C VAL A 187 -5.20 -9.54 -7.98
N ASP A 188 -6.02 -8.58 -7.56
CA ASP A 188 -7.28 -8.80 -6.85
C ASP A 188 -7.07 -9.40 -5.43
N MET A 189 -7.59 -8.72 -4.39
CA MET A 189 -7.42 -8.92 -2.91
C MET A 189 -6.74 -10.24 -2.44
N PRO A 190 -5.78 -10.24 -1.47
CA PRO A 190 -5.70 -9.37 -0.29
C PRO A 190 -4.57 -8.32 -0.33
N PHE A 191 -4.68 -7.24 0.47
CA PHE A 191 -3.82 -6.03 0.40
C PHE A 191 -2.42 -6.31 0.98
N GLY A 192 -1.38 -6.39 0.16
CA GLY A 192 -0.02 -6.60 0.65
C GLY A 192 1.01 -6.46 -0.46
N GLY A 193 2.21 -5.98 -0.12
CA GLY A 193 3.27 -5.73 -1.09
C GLY A 193 4.19 -6.92 -1.32
N SER A 194 4.77 -6.97 -2.52
CA SER A 194 5.98 -7.75 -2.83
C SER A 194 7.15 -6.81 -3.15
N LYS A 195 8.38 -7.34 -3.24
CA LYS A 195 9.59 -6.54 -3.49
C LYS A 195 9.75 -5.41 -2.45
N GLY A 196 10.00 -4.18 -2.90
CA GLY A 196 10.10 -2.99 -2.05
C GLY A 196 8.77 -2.44 -1.54
N SER A 197 7.62 -3.07 -1.85
CA SER A 197 6.29 -2.57 -1.46
C SER A 197 5.81 -2.98 -0.07
N GLY A 198 6.60 -3.74 0.69
CA GLY A 198 6.35 -3.99 2.11
C GLY A 198 6.39 -5.45 2.53
N LEU A 199 6.05 -5.69 3.79
CA LEU A 199 6.06 -7.00 4.43
C LEU A 199 4.73 -7.29 5.12
N GLY A 200 4.20 -8.49 4.86
CA GLY A 200 2.93 -8.94 5.41
C GLY A 200 1.74 -8.62 4.51
N CYS A 201 0.55 -8.72 5.08
CA CYS A 201 -0.70 -8.52 4.37
C CYS A 201 -1.72 -7.90 5.34
N GLU A 202 -2.47 -6.92 4.87
CA GLU A 202 -3.59 -6.31 5.54
C GLU A 202 -4.92 -6.77 4.90
N GLY A 203 -5.98 -6.75 5.70
CA GLY A 203 -7.31 -7.19 5.29
C GLY A 203 -7.56 -8.70 5.45
N TYR A 204 -8.84 -9.02 5.61
CA TYR A 204 -9.37 -10.37 5.79
C TYR A 204 -8.67 -11.19 6.90
N LEU A 205 -8.95 -12.50 6.95
CA LEU A 205 -8.50 -13.38 8.02
C LEU A 205 -6.98 -13.54 8.08
N ARG A 206 -6.28 -13.47 6.93
CA ARG A 206 -4.83 -13.66 6.87
C ARG A 206 -4.06 -12.55 7.59
N SER A 207 -4.60 -11.32 7.60
CA SER A 207 -3.98 -10.21 8.33
C SER A 207 -3.93 -10.39 9.84
N LEU A 208 -4.79 -11.26 10.40
CA LEU A 208 -4.77 -11.56 11.84
C LEU A 208 -3.48 -12.26 12.27
N ASP A 209 -2.82 -13.00 11.37
CA ASP A 209 -1.54 -13.66 11.65
C ASP A 209 -0.45 -12.64 12.03
N SER A 210 -0.57 -11.39 11.58
CA SER A 210 0.33 -10.27 11.94
C SER A 210 0.17 -9.82 13.40
N TYR A 211 -0.94 -10.19 14.06
CA TYR A 211 -1.28 -9.78 15.41
C TYR A 211 -1.38 -10.97 16.39
N LEU A 212 -1.14 -12.19 15.90
CA LEU A 212 -1.22 -13.43 16.67
C LEU A 212 0.16 -14.09 16.78
N GLU A 213 0.44 -14.71 17.93
CA GLU A 213 1.63 -15.53 18.13
C GLU A 213 1.22 -16.99 18.33
N MET A 214 1.76 -17.89 17.50
CA MET A 214 1.50 -19.32 17.65
C MET A 214 2.25 -19.88 18.86
N LYS A 215 1.51 -20.48 19.80
CA LYS A 215 2.07 -21.19 20.97
C LYS A 215 1.71 -22.67 20.90
N ALA A 216 2.70 -23.52 20.61
CA ALA A 216 2.53 -24.96 20.66
C ALA A 216 2.75 -25.50 22.08
N ILE A 217 1.86 -26.36 22.57
CA ILE A 217 1.96 -27.02 23.87
C ILE A 217 1.90 -28.53 23.66
N LEU A 218 3.02 -29.22 23.96
CA LEU A 218 3.06 -30.68 24.02
C LEU A 218 3.00 -31.11 25.49
N SER A 219 1.90 -31.74 25.88
CA SER A 219 1.75 -32.36 27.20
C SER A 219 1.81 -33.89 27.06
N LYS A 220 2.63 -34.53 27.89
CA LYS A 220 2.62 -35.98 28.09
C LYS A 220 2.13 -36.26 29.50
N THR A 221 0.96 -36.88 29.61
CA THR A 221 0.45 -37.38 30.89
C THR A 221 1.01 -38.79 31.10
N VAL A 222 1.57 -39.04 32.29
CA VAL A 222 2.06 -40.35 32.73
C VAL A 222 0.96 -41.05 33.52
#